data_AF-A0A135VBY8-F1
#
_entry.id   AF-A0A135VBY8-F1
#
_cell.length_a   1.000
_cell.length_b   1.000
_cell.length_c   1.000
_cell.angle_alpha   90.00
_cell.angle_beta   90.00
_cell.angle_gamma   90.00
#
_symmetry.space_group_name_H-M   'P 1'
#
loop_
_entity.id
_entity.type
_entity.pdbx_description
1 polymer ?
#
loop_
_entity_poly.entity_id
_entity_poly.type
_entity_poly.pdbx_seq_one_letter_code
_entity_poly.pdbx_strand_id
1 'polypeptide(L)'
;MVNHALVGRCGLYCGSCMIYRAYKDSEKLRQLIAEKAKCRPEDIRCGGCQTVLTSGWDVQDQQWGKNCKIVKCLEARGSKFCYECKAYPNCEKFQEIFKSELKRGENLMENLEKIRTGDVRKWLEAEEEKWVCRECGKPISHYEECHWCGVKFAMTSVEEQ
;
A
#
# COMPACT_ATOMS: atom_id res chain seq x y z
N MET A 1 -8.94 4.48 -17.09
CA MET A 1 -9.76 5.04 -16.00
C MET A 1 -9.05 4.72 -14.70
N VAL A 2 -8.66 5.73 -13.91
CA VAL A 2 -7.89 5.52 -12.67
C VAL A 2 -8.77 4.92 -11.57
N ASN A 3 -8.22 4.02 -10.77
CA ASN A 3 -8.95 3.39 -9.66
C ASN A 3 -8.70 4.15 -8.34
N HIS A 4 -9.67 4.97 -7.94
CA HIS A 4 -9.59 5.75 -6.69
C HIS A 4 -9.53 4.88 -5.43
N ALA A 5 -9.88 3.59 -5.49
CA ALA A 5 -9.71 2.69 -4.36
C ALA A 5 -8.24 2.52 -3.95
N LEU A 6 -7.29 2.83 -4.86
CA LEU A 6 -5.86 2.72 -4.62
C LEU A 6 -5.26 3.91 -3.86
N VAL A 7 -6.02 4.97 -3.64
CA VAL A 7 -5.59 6.12 -2.86
C VAL A 7 -5.61 5.74 -1.39
N GLY A 8 -4.43 5.47 -0.82
CA GLY A 8 -4.29 5.19 0.61
C GLY A 8 -4.62 6.41 1.45
N ARG A 9 -5.42 6.21 2.49
CA ARG A 9 -5.77 7.28 3.43
C ARG A 9 -4.57 7.78 4.25
N CYS A 10 -3.49 7.00 4.30
CA CYS A 10 -2.19 7.39 4.83
C CYS A 10 -1.21 7.93 3.78
N GLY A 11 -1.58 8.02 2.50
CA GLY A 11 -0.67 8.39 1.40
C GLY A 11 -0.05 7.19 0.68
N LEU A 12 -0.29 5.97 1.14
CA LEU A 12 0.19 4.77 0.45
C LEU A 12 -0.56 4.57 -0.86
N TYR A 13 0.15 4.37 -1.96
CA TYR A 13 -0.43 3.86 -3.19
C TYR A 13 -0.68 2.37 -3.04
N CYS A 14 -1.93 1.95 -2.83
CA CYS A 14 -2.23 0.52 -2.65
C CYS A 14 -1.87 -0.34 -3.86
N GLY A 15 -1.65 0.25 -5.02
CA GLY A 15 -1.13 -0.46 -6.16
C GLY A 15 0.33 -0.91 -6.01
N SER A 16 1.10 -0.46 -5.02
CA SER A 16 2.41 -1.02 -4.67
C SER A 16 2.33 -2.06 -3.53
N CYS A 17 1.15 -2.22 -2.91
CA CYS A 17 0.96 -3.08 -1.74
C CYS A 17 1.02 -4.56 -2.13
N MET A 18 1.83 -5.33 -1.40
CA MET A 18 1.97 -6.78 -1.61
C MET A 18 0.64 -7.53 -1.49
N ILE A 19 -0.23 -7.20 -0.54
CA ILE A 19 -1.53 -7.86 -0.36
C ILE A 19 -2.47 -7.58 -1.54
N TYR A 20 -2.45 -6.34 -2.04
CA TYR A 20 -3.24 -5.97 -3.23
C TYR A 20 -2.74 -6.73 -4.46
N ARG A 21 -1.42 -6.78 -4.67
CA ARG A 21 -0.83 -7.50 -5.81
C ARG A 21 -1.00 -9.01 -5.71
N ALA A 22 -0.90 -9.59 -4.53
CA ALA A 22 -1.21 -11.00 -4.34
C ALA A 22 -2.64 -11.35 -4.76
N TYR A 23 -3.61 -10.50 -4.41
CA TYR A 23 -5.01 -10.72 -4.77
C TYR A 23 -5.30 -10.46 -6.26
N LYS A 24 -4.67 -9.46 -6.87
CA LYS A 24 -4.98 -9.04 -8.25
C LYS A 24 -4.16 -9.74 -9.33
N ASP A 25 -2.91 -10.08 -9.00
CA ASP A 25 -1.89 -10.29 -10.02
C ASP A 25 -1.19 -11.65 -9.89
N SER A 26 -0.95 -12.15 -8.67
CA SER A 26 -0.07 -13.30 -8.46
C SER A 26 -0.61 -14.31 -7.45
N GLU A 27 -1.13 -15.42 -7.96
CA GLU A 27 -1.56 -16.57 -7.14
C GLU A 27 -0.39 -17.18 -6.36
N LYS A 28 0.82 -17.19 -6.95
CA LYS A 28 2.04 -17.62 -6.24
C LYS A 28 2.30 -16.75 -5.01
N LEU A 29 2.25 -15.42 -5.16
CA LEU A 29 2.43 -14.50 -4.04
C LEU A 29 1.32 -14.67 -2.99
N ARG A 30 0.09 -14.91 -3.44
CA ARG A 30 -1.06 -15.19 -2.60
C ARG A 30 -0.88 -16.44 -1.74
N GLN A 31 -0.42 -17.53 -2.34
CA GLN A 31 -0.09 -18.77 -1.63
C GLN A 31 1.00 -18.56 -0.57
N LEU A 32 2.07 -17.84 -0.92
CA LEU A 32 3.16 -17.54 0.01
C LEU A 32 2.70 -16.73 1.23
N ILE A 33 1.84 -15.73 1.02
CA ILE A 33 1.27 -14.95 2.13
C ILE A 33 0.31 -15.82 2.96
N ALA A 34 -0.50 -16.66 2.30
CA ALA A 34 -1.48 -17.51 2.95
C ALA A 34 -0.83 -18.52 3.89
N GLU A 35 0.24 -19.16 3.44
CA GLU A 35 1.05 -20.09 4.23
C GLU A 35 1.64 -19.41 5.47
N LYS A 36 2.29 -18.24 5.29
CA LYS A 36 2.87 -17.46 6.39
C LYS A 36 1.81 -17.03 7.40
N ALA A 37 0.63 -16.65 6.92
CA ALA A 37 -0.47 -16.17 7.73
C ALA A 37 -1.41 -17.27 8.23
N LYS A 38 -1.11 -18.54 7.92
CA LYS A 38 -1.91 -19.73 8.30
C LYS A 38 -3.40 -19.56 7.95
N CYS A 39 -3.68 -19.06 6.75
CA CYS A 39 -5.02 -18.90 6.20
C CYS A 39 -5.10 -19.53 4.81
N ARG A 40 -6.28 -19.55 4.18
CA ARG A 40 -6.41 -20.03 2.81
C ARG A 40 -6.11 -18.89 1.83
N PRO A 41 -5.49 -19.16 0.66
CA PRO A 41 -5.26 -18.14 -0.36
C PRO A 41 -6.54 -17.36 -0.71
N GLU A 42 -7.69 -18.02 -0.76
CA GLU A 42 -9.00 -17.43 -1.10
C GLU A 42 -9.46 -16.34 -0.13
N ASP A 43 -8.98 -16.41 1.12
CA ASP A 43 -9.27 -15.45 2.18
C ASP A 43 -8.51 -14.12 1.94
N ILE A 44 -7.32 -14.18 1.31
CA ILE A 44 -6.55 -12.99 0.94
C ILE A 44 -7.29 -12.24 -0.16
N ARG A 45 -7.88 -11.11 0.21
CA ARG A 45 -8.60 -10.21 -0.69
C ARG A 45 -8.26 -8.76 -0.36
N CYS A 46 -8.15 -7.91 -1.38
CA CYS A 46 -7.97 -6.48 -1.17
C CYS A 46 -8.48 -5.69 -2.38
N GLY A 47 -9.47 -4.82 -2.15
CA GLY A 47 -10.00 -3.92 -3.18
C GLY A 47 -9.25 -2.59 -3.31
N GLY A 48 -8.29 -2.34 -2.42
CA GLY A 48 -7.68 -1.03 -2.20
C GLY A 48 -8.12 -0.40 -0.87
N CYS A 49 -7.41 0.64 -0.43
CA CYS A 49 -7.61 1.28 0.88
C CYS A 49 -9.05 1.74 1.09
N GLN A 50 -9.68 2.33 0.07
CA GLN A 50 -11.00 2.93 0.23
C GLN A 50 -12.13 1.92 0.44
N THR A 51 -11.89 0.64 0.10
CA THR A 51 -12.85 -0.45 0.30
C THR A 51 -12.36 -1.47 1.32
N VAL A 52 -11.23 -1.21 1.97
CA VAL A 52 -10.49 -2.25 2.73
C VAL A 52 -11.27 -2.78 3.94
N LEU A 53 -12.17 -1.98 4.52
CA LEU A 53 -13.00 -2.41 5.64
C LEU A 53 -14.14 -3.35 5.23
N THR A 54 -14.62 -3.26 3.99
CA THR A 54 -15.72 -4.10 3.49
C THR A 54 -15.22 -5.29 2.70
N SER A 55 -14.18 -5.10 1.90
CA SER A 55 -13.67 -6.08 0.94
C SER A 55 -12.21 -6.49 1.17
N GLY A 56 -11.65 -6.18 2.34
CA GLY A 56 -10.29 -6.56 2.71
C GLY A 56 -10.21 -7.95 3.34
N TRP A 57 -8.99 -8.47 3.38
CA TRP A 57 -8.61 -9.67 4.09
C TRP A 57 -8.83 -9.50 5.60
N ASP A 58 -9.37 -10.52 6.25
CA ASP A 58 -9.85 -10.46 7.63
C ASP A 58 -9.25 -11.59 8.46
N VAL A 59 -8.01 -11.40 8.88
CA VAL A 59 -7.29 -12.30 9.80
C VAL A 59 -6.88 -11.48 11.02
N GLN A 60 -7.22 -11.97 12.22
CA GLN A 60 -7.13 -11.20 13.47
C GLN A 60 -5.70 -10.75 13.80
N ASP A 61 -4.70 -11.57 13.47
CA ASP A 61 -3.29 -11.27 13.76
C ASP A 61 -2.63 -10.32 12.75
N GLN A 62 -3.37 -9.86 11.74
CA GLN A 62 -2.86 -8.97 10.70
C GLN A 62 -3.26 -7.52 10.96
N GLN A 63 -2.37 -6.58 10.61
CA GLN A 63 -2.61 -5.15 10.77
C GLN A 63 -2.97 -4.45 9.44
N TRP A 64 -3.42 -5.25 8.48
CA TRP A 64 -3.77 -4.86 7.11
C TRP A 64 -5.17 -5.38 6.78
N GLY A 65 -5.65 -5.12 5.56
CA GLY A 65 -7.01 -5.54 5.18
C GLY A 65 -8.07 -4.88 6.07
N LYS A 66 -9.06 -5.64 6.51
CA LYS A 66 -10.10 -5.15 7.44
C LYS A 66 -9.54 -4.76 8.80
N ASN A 67 -8.32 -5.19 9.12
CA ASN A 67 -7.66 -4.90 10.39
C ASN A 67 -6.64 -3.75 10.29
N CYS A 68 -6.66 -2.98 9.19
CA CYS A 68 -5.83 -1.80 9.03
C CYS A 68 -6.04 -0.78 10.16
N LYS A 69 -5.01 -0.62 11.01
CA LYS A 69 -5.03 0.29 12.16
C LYS A 69 -5.23 1.76 11.75
N ILE A 70 -4.70 2.17 10.59
CA ILE A 70 -4.83 3.54 10.11
C ILE A 70 -6.26 3.83 9.67
N VAL A 71 -6.85 2.98 8.82
CA VAL A 71 -8.21 3.22 8.33
C VAL A 71 -9.21 3.19 9.49
N LYS A 72 -9.08 2.24 10.43
CA LYS A 72 -9.90 2.21 11.66
C LYS A 72 -9.74 3.50 12.50
N CYS A 73 -8.53 4.00 12.65
CA CYS A 73 -8.26 5.25 13.37
C CYS A 73 -8.96 6.45 12.72
N LEU A 74 -8.93 6.53 11.39
CA LEU A 74 -9.54 7.61 10.62
C LEU A 74 -11.07 7.55 10.66
N GLU A 75 -11.66 6.36 10.52
CA GLU A 75 -13.12 6.16 10.71
C GLU A 75 -13.58 6.62 12.09
N ALA A 76 -12.87 6.22 13.16
CA ALA A 76 -13.21 6.61 14.53
C ALA A 76 -13.12 8.13 14.77
N ARG A 77 -12.35 8.84 13.94
CA ARG A 77 -12.17 10.30 14.02
C ARG A 77 -13.04 11.07 13.04
N GLY A 78 -13.74 10.40 12.13
CA GLY A 78 -14.47 11.03 11.04
C GLY A 78 -13.56 11.74 10.03
N SER A 79 -12.29 11.34 9.93
CA SER A 79 -11.32 11.88 8.97
C SER A 79 -11.20 10.98 7.75
N LYS A 80 -11.02 11.56 6.57
CA LYS A 80 -10.79 10.82 5.32
C LYS A 80 -9.32 10.48 5.12
N PHE A 81 -8.42 11.36 5.54
CA PHE A 81 -6.98 11.21 5.34
C PHE A 81 -6.19 11.56 6.60
N CYS A 82 -4.98 11.00 6.72
CA CYS A 82 -4.06 11.33 7.81
C CYS A 82 -3.72 12.82 7.89
N TYR A 83 -3.64 13.54 6.76
CA TYR A 83 -3.35 14.98 6.77
C TYR A 83 -4.45 15.83 7.45
N GLU A 84 -5.66 15.29 7.63
CA GLU A 84 -6.76 15.97 8.31
C GLU A 84 -6.67 15.83 9.85
N CYS A 85 -5.79 14.95 10.32
CA CYS A 85 -5.59 14.71 11.75
C CYS A 85 -4.81 15.86 12.39
N LYS A 86 -5.31 16.41 13.51
CA LYS A 86 -4.60 17.46 14.27
C LYS A 86 -3.20 17.07 14.75
N ALA A 87 -2.95 15.76 14.92
CA ALA A 87 -1.64 15.26 15.33
C ALA A 87 -0.68 15.05 14.16
N TYR A 88 -1.14 15.16 12.90
CA TYR A 88 -0.28 15.05 11.73
C TYR A 88 0.68 16.27 11.66
N PRO A 89 1.96 16.09 11.27
CA PRO A 89 2.61 14.84 10.85
C PRO A 89 3.11 13.96 12.01
N ASN A 90 3.11 14.45 13.24
CA ASN A 90 3.71 13.80 14.41
C ASN A 90 2.88 12.65 15.03
N CYS A 91 1.80 12.22 14.38
CA CYS A 91 0.94 11.15 14.86
C CYS A 91 1.74 9.83 14.87
N GLU A 92 1.89 9.21 16.03
CA GLU A 92 2.67 7.98 16.22
C GLU A 92 2.30 6.87 15.23
N LYS A 93 0.99 6.59 15.07
CA LYS A 93 0.50 5.58 14.11
C LYS A 93 0.90 5.91 12.67
N PHE A 94 0.84 7.17 12.29
CA PHE A 94 1.25 7.61 10.94
C PHE A 94 2.78 7.54 10.78
N GLN A 95 3.54 7.96 11.78
CA GLN A 95 5.00 7.92 11.76
C GLN A 95 5.54 6.48 11.67
N GLU A 96 4.87 5.52 12.31
CA GLU A 96 5.21 4.10 12.20
C GLU A 96 5.14 3.60 10.75
N ILE A 97 3.99 3.79 10.08
CA ILE A 97 3.83 3.37 8.68
C ILE A 97 4.70 4.20 7.74
N PHE A 98 4.83 5.52 7.96
CA PHE A 98 5.67 6.39 7.14
C PHE A 98 7.12 5.92 7.13
N LYS A 99 7.72 5.64 8.28
CA LYS A 99 9.10 5.14 8.37
C LYS A 99 9.26 3.80 7.66
N SER A 100 8.28 2.90 7.75
CA SER A 100 8.34 1.59 7.09
C SER A 100 8.27 1.71 5.56
N GLU A 101 7.40 2.57 5.04
CA GLU A 101 7.21 2.71 3.59
C GLU A 101 8.30 3.60 2.95
N LEU A 102 8.85 4.55 3.70
CA LEU A 102 9.98 5.36 3.23
C LEU A 102 11.20 4.48 2.93
N LYS A 103 11.49 3.49 3.80
CA LYS A 103 12.55 2.48 3.57
C LYS A 103 12.31 1.63 2.32
N ARG A 104 11.09 1.61 1.82
CA ARG A 104 10.67 0.88 0.60
C ARG A 104 10.53 1.79 -0.62
N GLY A 105 10.97 3.06 -0.52
CA GLY A 105 10.96 4.01 -1.63
C GLY A 105 9.61 4.73 -1.81
N GLU A 106 8.73 4.70 -0.81
CA GLU A 106 7.44 5.39 -0.85
C GLU A 106 7.34 6.49 0.23
N ASN A 107 7.42 7.75 -0.21
CA ASN A 107 7.28 8.89 0.69
C ASN A 107 5.80 9.24 0.89
N LEU A 108 5.22 8.74 1.99
CA LEU A 108 3.79 8.95 2.27
C LEU A 108 3.42 10.42 2.53
N MET A 109 4.33 11.22 3.07
CA MET A 109 4.07 12.64 3.31
C MET A 109 3.99 13.42 2.00
N GLU A 110 4.90 13.17 1.06
CA GLU A 110 4.82 13.73 -0.29
C GLU A 110 3.55 13.29 -1.02
N ASN A 111 3.19 12.02 -0.90
CA ASN A 111 1.96 11.50 -1.49
C ASN A 111 0.71 12.16 -0.89
N LEU A 112 0.63 12.29 0.44
CA LEU A 112 -0.47 12.99 1.10
C LEU A 112 -0.58 14.44 0.65
N GLU A 113 0.54 15.14 0.46
CA GLU A 113 0.54 16.51 -0.04
C GLU A 113 0.01 16.58 -1.48
N LYS A 114 0.47 15.69 -2.37
CA LYS A 114 -0.03 15.59 -3.75
C LYS A 114 -1.53 15.24 -3.81
N ILE A 115 -2.00 14.35 -2.93
CA ILE A 115 -3.41 13.99 -2.82
C ILE A 115 -4.24 15.18 -2.30
N ARG A 116 -3.69 15.98 -1.38
CA ARG A 116 -4.37 17.11 -0.74
C ARG A 116 -4.50 18.32 -1.66
N THR A 117 -3.43 18.67 -2.39
CA THR A 117 -3.37 19.92 -3.17
C THR A 117 -3.44 19.71 -4.68
N GLY A 118 -3.18 18.49 -5.14
CA GLY A 118 -3.07 18.16 -6.55
C GLY A 118 -4.28 17.44 -7.12
N ASP A 119 -4.14 17.06 -8.38
CA ASP A 119 -5.09 16.19 -9.07
C ASP A 119 -4.79 14.73 -8.69
N VAL A 120 -5.67 14.12 -7.91
CA VAL A 120 -5.57 12.72 -7.47
C VAL A 120 -5.41 11.76 -8.65
N ARG A 121 -6.01 12.08 -9.81
CA ARG A 121 -5.85 11.27 -11.02
C ARG A 121 -4.41 11.30 -11.53
N LYS A 122 -3.80 12.49 -11.61
CA LYS A 122 -2.40 12.63 -12.04
C LYS A 122 -1.45 11.95 -11.07
N TRP A 123 -1.73 12.03 -9.77
CA TRP A 123 -0.97 11.29 -8.76
C TRP A 123 -1.08 9.78 -8.96
N LEU A 124 -2.28 9.24 -9.19
CA LEU A 124 -2.49 7.82 -9.49
C LEU A 124 -1.75 7.38 -10.76
N GLU A 125 -1.84 8.16 -11.85
CA GLU A 125 -1.13 7.88 -13.10
C GLU A 125 0.39 7.84 -12.88
N ALA A 126 0.95 8.81 -12.14
CA ALA A 126 2.38 8.84 -11.82
C ALA A 126 2.84 7.67 -10.93
N GLU A 127 2.05 7.28 -9.92
CA GLU A 127 2.36 6.11 -9.09
C GLU A 127 2.19 4.80 -9.88
N GLU A 128 1.19 4.69 -10.77
CA GLU A 128 1.05 3.55 -11.68
C GLU A 128 2.29 3.36 -12.54
N GLU A 129 2.87 4.43 -13.10
CA GLU A 129 4.09 4.39 -13.90
C GLU A 129 5.35 4.08 -13.06
N LYS A 130 5.42 4.63 -11.84
CA LYS A 130 6.53 4.40 -10.91
C LYS A 130 6.66 2.92 -10.53
N TRP A 131 5.54 2.26 -10.27
CA TRP A 131 5.50 0.88 -9.75
C TRP A 131 5.34 -0.17 -10.85
N VAL A 132 6.22 -0.11 -11.86
CA VAL A 132 6.28 -1.07 -12.98
C VAL A 132 7.66 -1.72 -13.05
N CYS A 133 7.68 -3.04 -13.29
CA CYS A 133 8.92 -3.75 -13.58
C CYS A 133 9.54 -3.26 -14.90
N ARG A 134 10.79 -2.81 -14.87
CA ARG A 134 11.51 -2.36 -16.07
C ARG A 134 11.78 -3.49 -17.08
N GLU A 135 11.85 -4.73 -16.63
CA GLU A 135 12.10 -5.90 -17.49
C GLU A 135 10.85 -6.44 -18.18
N CYS A 136 9.72 -6.57 -17.47
CA CYS A 136 8.52 -7.20 -18.01
C CYS A 136 7.32 -6.25 -18.19
N GLY A 137 7.43 -4.99 -17.79
CA GLY A 137 6.39 -3.98 -17.94
C GLY A 137 5.13 -4.23 -17.09
N LYS A 138 5.16 -5.19 -16.15
CA LYS A 138 4.01 -5.50 -15.28
C LYS A 138 4.04 -4.68 -13.98
N PRO A 139 2.87 -4.37 -13.38
CA PRO A 139 2.79 -3.75 -12.07
C PRO A 139 3.49 -4.57 -11.00
N ILE A 140 4.24 -3.92 -10.11
CA ILE A 140 5.01 -4.58 -9.06
C ILE A 140 4.58 -4.14 -7.67
N SER A 141 4.87 -4.99 -6.69
CA SER A 141 4.81 -4.61 -5.28
C SER A 141 6.17 -4.07 -4.81
N HIS A 142 6.22 -3.45 -3.64
CA HIS A 142 7.45 -3.03 -2.94
C HIS A 142 8.37 -4.17 -2.48
N TYR A 143 8.21 -5.38 -3.04
CA TYR A 143 9.01 -6.55 -2.68
C TYR A 143 10.36 -6.50 -3.41
N GLU A 144 11.37 -7.21 -2.92
CA GLU A 144 12.74 -7.16 -3.47
C GLU A 144 12.87 -7.80 -4.87
N GLU A 145 11.86 -8.54 -5.31
CA GLU A 145 11.80 -9.18 -6.62
C GLU A 145 10.44 -8.96 -7.32
N CYS A 146 10.48 -8.96 -8.64
CA CYS A 146 9.28 -8.93 -9.46
C CYS A 146 8.53 -10.26 -9.37
N HIS A 147 7.31 -10.24 -8.83
CA HIS A 147 6.45 -11.42 -8.71
C HIS A 147 5.92 -11.97 -10.04
N TRP A 148 6.30 -11.35 -11.17
CA TRP A 148 5.96 -11.80 -12.53
C TRP A 148 7.13 -12.51 -13.23
N CYS A 149 8.31 -11.88 -13.29
CA CYS A 149 9.46 -12.39 -14.04
C CYS A 149 10.65 -12.81 -13.16
N GLY A 150 10.61 -12.55 -11.85
CA GLY A 150 11.66 -12.96 -10.91
C GLY A 150 12.92 -12.09 -10.92
N VAL A 151 12.97 -11.01 -11.70
CA VAL A 151 14.11 -10.07 -11.61
C VAL A 151 14.15 -9.45 -10.21
N LYS A 152 15.35 -9.42 -9.61
CA LYS A 152 15.59 -8.73 -8.35
C LYS A 152 15.79 -7.25 -8.61
N PHE A 153 15.15 -6.39 -7.82
CA PHE A 153 15.39 -4.96 -7.91
C PHE A 153 16.74 -4.67 -7.25
N ALA A 154 17.57 -3.86 -7.90
CA ALA A 154 18.79 -3.37 -7.27
C ALA A 154 18.38 -2.55 -6.05
N MET A 155 18.71 -3.03 -4.84
CA MET A 155 18.55 -2.24 -3.64
C MET A 155 19.46 -1.02 -3.78
N THR A 156 18.89 0.16 -4.01
CA THR A 156 19.61 1.40 -3.74
C THR A 156 19.72 1.47 -2.23
N SER A 157 20.86 1.03 -1.70
CA SER A 157 21.30 1.36 -0.36
C SER A 157 21.24 2.87 -0.23
N VAL A 158 20.20 3.38 0.43
CA VAL A 158 20.19 4.78 0.87
C VAL A 158 21.22 4.80 1.99
N GLU A 159 22.41 5.28 1.67
CA GLU A 159 23.43 5.58 2.68
C GLU A 159 22.81 6.53 3.69
N GLU A 160 22.69 6.08 4.94
CA GLU A 160 22.41 6.94 6.08
C GLU A 160 23.59 7.91 6.19
N GLN A 161 23.40 9.17 5.77
CA GLN A 161 24.22 10.30 6.20
C GLN A 161 23.54 11.01 7.36
#